data_AF-A0A0G1XMR9-F1
#
_entry.id   AF-A0A0G1XMR9-F1
#
_cell.length_a   1.000
_cell.length_b   1.000
_cell.length_c   1.000
_cell.angle_alpha   90.00
_cell.angle_beta   90.00
_cell.angle_gamma   90.00
#
_symmetry.space_group_name_H-M   'P 1'
#
loop_
_entity.id
_entity.type
_entity.pdbx_description
1 polymer ?
#
loop_
_entity_poly.entity_id
_entity_poly.type
_entity_poly.pdbx_seq_one_letter_code
_entity_poly.pdbx_strand_id
1 'polypeptide(L)'
;MKVEIYDVRPLAIIGVCLLLFIGLAVWWLDVDIKILFWNMVGAAVFIGGWLNAYGLATQTYQIWKSGRGEGHSIQMYGLFLFIQVSLALNGVRHDDWMQASGMFASMVPTIWSVALIRHFLKNPRS
;
A
#
# COMPACT_ATOMS: atom_id res chain seq x y z
N MET A 1 -6.34 -26.77 -7.01
CA MET A 1 -5.66 -26.05 -5.91
C MET A 1 -6.61 -24.97 -5.41
N LYS A 2 -7.12 -25.05 -4.18
CA LYS A 2 -7.93 -23.98 -3.57
C LYS A 2 -6.96 -22.90 -3.07
N VAL A 3 -7.12 -21.67 -3.52
CA VAL A 3 -6.33 -20.53 -3.04
C VAL A 3 -6.99 -20.03 -1.76
N GLU A 4 -6.32 -20.18 -0.63
CA GLU A 4 -6.77 -19.61 0.65
C GLU A 4 -6.55 -18.09 0.61
N ILE A 5 -7.64 -17.34 0.70
CA ILE A 5 -7.61 -15.87 0.81
C ILE A 5 -7.37 -15.56 2.29
N TYR A 6 -6.14 -15.22 2.64
CA TYR A 6 -5.80 -14.78 3.99
C TYR A 6 -6.50 -13.45 4.29
N ASP A 7 -7.23 -13.40 5.40
CA ASP A 7 -7.86 -12.19 5.90
C ASP A 7 -6.75 -11.19 6.29
N VAL A 8 -6.68 -10.09 5.56
CA VAL A 8 -5.65 -9.06 5.67
C VAL A 8 -6.00 -7.97 6.70
N ARG A 9 -7.22 -8.00 7.26
CA ARG A 9 -7.67 -7.07 8.30
C ARG A 9 -6.78 -7.08 9.56
N PRO A 10 -6.33 -8.23 10.10
CA PRO A 10 -5.45 -8.26 11.26
C PRO A 10 -4.10 -7.60 10.99
N LEU A 11 -3.54 -7.77 9.78
CA LEU A 11 -2.28 -7.14 9.37
C LEU A 11 -2.40 -5.62 9.27
N ALA A 12 -3.52 -5.11 8.76
CA ALA A 12 -3.79 -3.67 8.70
C ALA A 12 -3.95 -3.05 10.11
N ILE A 13 -4.65 -3.73 11.02
CA ILE A 13 -4.80 -3.29 12.42
C ILE A 13 -3.44 -3.28 13.14
N ILE A 14 -2.64 -4.33 12.98
CA ILE A 14 -1.28 -4.41 13.53
C ILE A 14 -0.42 -3.26 12.99
N GLY A 15 -0.51 -2.96 11.69
CA GLY A 15 0.20 -1.84 11.07
C GLY A 15 -0.18 -0.48 11.65
N VAL A 16 -1.47 -0.21 11.85
CA VAL A 16 -1.97 1.04 12.46
C VAL A 16 -1.53 1.15 13.92
N CYS A 17 -1.63 0.08 14.69
CA CYS A 17 -1.18 0.05 16.09
C CYS A 17 0.33 0.28 16.22
N LEU A 18 1.13 -0.30 15.32
CA LEU A 18 2.58 -0.07 15.27
C LEU A 18 2.91 1.38 14.97
N LEU A 19 2.25 1.99 13.99
CA LEU A 19 2.45 3.40 13.62
C LEU A 19 2.08 4.36 14.76
N LEU A 20 1.01 4.07 15.51
CA LEU A 20 0.61 4.86 16.69
C LEU A 20 1.62 4.73 17.83
N PHE A 21 2.09 3.51 18.11
CA PHE A 21 3.09 3.27 19.16
C PHE A 21 4.44 3.93 18.84
N ILE A 22 4.85 3.86 17.57
CA ILE A 22 6.01 4.54 17.00
C ILE A 22 5.87 6.06 17.19
N GLY A 23 4.74 6.66 16.78
CA GLY A 23 4.52 8.10 16.92
C GLY A 23 4.55 8.59 18.38
N LEU A 24 4.04 7.81 19.31
CA LEU A 24 4.07 8.12 20.74
C LEU A 24 5.47 7.99 21.35
N ALA A 25 6.24 6.96 20.95
CA ALA A 25 7.61 6.77 21.40
C ALA A 25 8.53 7.91 20.92
N VAL A 26 8.33 8.39 19.69
CA VAL A 26 9.09 9.49 19.10
C VAL A 26 8.88 10.81 19.83
N TRP A 27 7.68 11.05 20.38
CA TRP A 27 7.36 12.30 21.07
C TRP A 27 8.32 12.58 22.24
N TRP A 28 8.80 11.53 22.92
CA TRP A 28 9.69 11.59 24.08
C TRP A 28 11.19 11.61 23.75
N LEU A 29 11.57 11.49 22.48
CA LEU A 29 12.97 11.46 22.06
C LEU A 29 13.54 12.88 21.88
N ASP A 30 14.85 13.04 22.08
CA ASP A 30 15.57 14.27 21.77
C ASP A 30 15.44 14.64 20.28
N VAL A 31 15.57 15.93 19.96
CA VAL A 31 15.31 16.48 18.61
C VAL A 31 16.18 15.81 17.54
N ASP A 32 17.45 15.52 17.84
CA ASP A 32 18.35 14.85 16.89
C ASP A 32 17.95 13.39 16.65
N ILE A 33 17.46 12.69 17.69
CA ILE A 33 16.95 11.32 17.58
C ILE A 33 15.61 11.31 16.82
N LYS A 34 14.77 12.33 17.00
CA LYS A 34 13.53 12.50 16.23
C LYS A 34 13.82 12.59 14.73
N ILE A 35 14.81 13.38 14.32
CA ILE A 35 15.19 13.51 12.90
C ILE A 35 15.68 12.18 12.32
N LEU A 36 16.57 11.47 13.04
CA LEU A 36 17.04 10.14 12.62
C LEU A 36 15.88 9.15 12.49
N PHE A 37 14.96 9.18 13.44
CA PHE A 37 13.79 8.31 13.45
C PHE A 37 12.86 8.57 12.26
N TRP A 38 12.56 9.84 11.95
CA TRP A 38 11.72 10.19 10.80
C TRP A 38 12.36 9.72 9.48
N ASN A 39 13.68 9.85 9.33
CA ASN A 39 14.39 9.30 8.17
C ASN A 39 14.31 7.77 8.10
N MET A 40 14.36 7.06 9.23
CA MET A 40 14.18 5.60 9.27
C MET A 40 12.75 5.19 8.91
N VAL A 41 11.74 5.94 9.36
CA VAL A 41 10.33 5.72 8.97
C VAL A 41 10.15 5.97 7.47
N GLY A 42 10.68 7.07 6.94
CA GLY A 42 10.66 7.38 5.51
C GLY A 42 11.27 6.27 4.67
N ALA A 43 12.44 5.76 5.08
CA ALA A 43 13.11 4.63 4.43
C ALA A 43 12.31 3.33 4.52
N ALA A 44 11.69 3.02 5.67
CA ALA A 44 10.85 1.83 5.83
C ALA A 44 9.59 1.90 4.95
N VAL A 45 8.95 3.06 4.87
CA VAL A 45 7.79 3.30 4.01
C VAL A 45 8.19 3.26 2.53
N PHE A 46 9.37 3.75 2.17
CA PHE A 46 9.93 3.62 0.82
C PHE A 46 10.07 2.14 0.43
N ILE A 47 10.80 1.34 1.21
CA ILE A 47 11.02 -0.08 0.94
C ILE A 47 9.67 -0.83 0.92
N GLY A 48 8.81 -0.58 1.90
CA GLY A 48 7.47 -1.18 1.96
C GLY A 48 6.60 -0.81 0.76
N GLY A 49 6.68 0.44 0.28
CA GLY A 49 6.00 0.92 -0.92
C GLY A 49 6.44 0.16 -2.17
N TRP A 50 7.74 -0.04 -2.37
CA TRP A 50 8.27 -0.81 -3.50
C TRP A 50 7.93 -2.30 -3.43
N LEU A 51 8.00 -2.91 -2.25
CA LEU A 51 7.58 -4.30 -2.05
C LEU A 51 6.08 -4.47 -2.33
N ASN A 52 5.26 -3.53 -1.88
CA ASN A 52 3.83 -3.48 -2.19
C ASN A 52 3.60 -3.31 -3.70
N ALA A 53 4.35 -2.43 -4.36
CA ALA A 53 4.26 -2.24 -5.81
C ALA A 53 4.55 -3.56 -6.55
N TYR A 54 5.58 -4.30 -6.16
CA TYR A 54 5.92 -5.59 -6.74
C TYR A 54 4.83 -6.65 -6.51
N GLY A 55 4.32 -6.75 -5.28
CA GLY A 55 3.24 -7.68 -4.93
C GLY A 55 1.96 -7.39 -5.73
N LEU A 56 1.56 -6.11 -5.80
CA LEU A 56 0.41 -5.68 -6.59
C LEU A 56 0.64 -5.87 -8.08
N ALA A 57 1.82 -5.59 -8.61
CA ALA A 57 2.12 -5.83 -10.02
C ALA A 57 2.00 -7.32 -10.38
N THR A 58 2.49 -8.19 -9.49
CA THR A 58 2.33 -9.64 -9.64
C THR A 58 0.86 -10.05 -9.62
N GLN A 59 0.07 -9.50 -8.70
CA GLN A 59 -1.38 -9.76 -8.63
C GLN A 59 -2.12 -9.21 -9.85
N THR A 60 -1.78 -8.00 -10.31
CA THR A 60 -2.28 -7.37 -11.53
C THR A 60 -2.04 -8.28 -12.74
N TYR A 61 -0.81 -8.81 -12.85
CA TYR A 61 -0.44 -9.74 -13.91
C TYR A 61 -1.24 -11.05 -13.84
N GLN A 62 -1.49 -11.58 -12.64
CA GLN A 62 -2.33 -12.77 -12.46
C GLN A 62 -3.79 -12.52 -12.86
N ILE A 63 -4.37 -11.38 -12.50
CA ILE A 63 -5.73 -10.97 -12.91
C ILE A 63 -5.80 -10.83 -14.43
N TRP A 64 -4.80 -10.19 -15.03
CA TRP A 64 -4.71 -10.04 -16.48
C TRP A 64 -4.62 -11.40 -17.19
N LYS A 65 -3.76 -12.29 -16.69
CA LYS A 65 -3.55 -13.63 -17.26
C LYS A 65 -4.76 -14.53 -17.08
N SER A 66 -5.41 -14.50 -15.91
CA SER A 66 -6.59 -15.32 -15.63
C SER A 66 -7.82 -14.81 -16.38
N GLY A 67 -7.86 -13.52 -16.72
CA GLY A 67 -9.04 -12.88 -17.31
C GLY A 67 -10.25 -12.85 -16.37
N ARG A 68 -10.05 -13.11 -15.07
CA ARG A 68 -11.10 -13.20 -14.06
C ARG A 68 -10.84 -12.17 -12.97
N GLY A 69 -11.84 -11.32 -12.72
CA GLY A 69 -11.85 -10.37 -11.60
C GLY A 69 -12.53 -10.91 -10.34
N GLU A 70 -13.13 -12.10 -10.41
CA GLU A 70 -13.85 -12.73 -9.29
C GLU A 70 -12.89 -13.03 -8.12
N GLY A 71 -13.31 -12.68 -6.90
CA GLY A 71 -12.49 -12.81 -5.69
C GLY A 71 -11.68 -11.56 -5.30
N HIS A 72 -11.67 -10.51 -6.14
CA HIS A 72 -11.04 -9.23 -5.83
C HIS A 72 -12.07 -8.15 -5.48
N SER A 73 -11.94 -7.52 -4.31
CA SER A 73 -12.82 -6.43 -3.88
C SER A 73 -12.31 -5.07 -4.35
N ILE A 74 -13.01 -4.42 -5.29
CA ILE A 74 -12.69 -3.06 -5.75
C ILE A 74 -12.64 -2.07 -4.57
N GLN A 75 -13.51 -2.25 -3.57
CA GLN A 75 -13.55 -1.39 -2.38
C GLN A 75 -12.25 -1.46 -1.59
N MET A 76 -11.64 -2.65 -1.48
CA MET A 76 -10.37 -2.83 -0.80
C MET A 76 -9.24 -2.10 -1.52
N TYR A 77 -9.14 -2.22 -2.84
CA TYR A 77 -8.15 -1.47 -3.62
C TYR A 77 -8.41 0.04 -3.58
N GLY A 78 -9.68 0.48 -3.52
CA GLY A 78 -10.03 1.89 -3.36
C GLY A 78 -9.59 2.47 -2.03
N LEU A 79 -9.82 1.75 -0.92
CA LEU A 79 -9.32 2.13 0.40
C LEU A 79 -7.80 2.15 0.44
N PHE A 80 -7.15 1.16 -0.19
CA PHE A 80 -5.70 1.09 -0.25
C PHE A 80 -5.10 2.28 -1.02
N LEU A 81 -5.71 2.65 -2.15
CA LEU A 81 -5.32 3.83 -2.92
C LEU A 81 -5.46 5.12 -2.09
N PHE A 82 -6.55 5.27 -1.33
CA PHE A 82 -6.77 6.41 -0.46
C PHE A 82 -5.67 6.55 0.61
N ILE A 83 -5.25 5.43 1.21
CA ILE A 83 -4.16 5.39 2.19
C ILE A 83 -2.84 5.79 1.53
N GLN A 84 -2.51 5.24 0.36
CA GLN A 84 -1.29 5.58 -0.36
C GLN A 84 -1.24 7.08 -0.73
N VAL A 85 -2.34 7.64 -1.22
CA VAL A 85 -2.44 9.10 -1.51
C VAL A 85 -2.22 9.91 -0.24
N SER A 86 -2.84 9.52 0.87
CA SER A 86 -2.69 10.23 2.15
C SER A 86 -1.25 10.21 2.65
N LEU A 87 -0.57 9.06 2.56
CA LEU A 87 0.83 8.91 2.95
C LEU A 87 1.78 9.63 1.97
N ALA A 88 1.48 9.63 0.67
CA ALA A 88 2.25 10.37 -0.32
C ALA A 88 2.18 11.88 -0.06
N LEU A 89 0.97 12.41 0.18
CA LEU A 89 0.76 13.82 0.54
C LEU A 89 1.42 14.17 1.87
N ASN A 90 1.40 13.27 2.85
CA ASN A 90 2.13 13.43 4.10
C ASN A 90 3.64 13.55 3.85
N GLY A 91 4.22 12.66 3.04
CA GLY A 91 5.63 12.73 2.66
C GLY A 91 5.98 14.06 2.00
N VAL A 92 5.18 14.51 1.02
CA VAL A 92 5.38 15.81 0.35
C VAL A 92 5.29 16.99 1.33
N ARG A 93 4.32 16.97 2.26
CA ARG A 93 4.13 18.05 3.26
C ARG A 93 5.34 18.19 4.21
N HIS A 94 6.05 17.10 4.45
CA HIS A 94 7.18 17.04 5.37
C HIS A 94 8.54 16.93 4.67
N ASP A 95 8.59 17.22 3.36
CA ASP A 95 9.79 17.08 2.51
C ASP A 95 10.43 15.68 2.52
N ASP A 96 9.67 14.65 2.88
CA ASP A 96 10.08 13.24 2.83
C ASP A 96 9.77 12.63 1.45
N TRP A 97 10.66 12.92 0.51
CA TRP A 97 10.59 12.43 -0.87
C TRP A 97 10.75 10.91 -0.96
N MET A 98 11.39 10.27 0.02
CA MET A 98 11.54 8.81 0.06
C MET A 98 10.19 8.15 0.35
N GLN A 99 9.49 8.59 1.39
CA GLN A 99 8.13 8.13 1.68
C GLN A 99 7.20 8.36 0.49
N ALA A 100 7.22 9.58 -0.08
CA ALA A 100 6.33 9.93 -1.19
C ALA A 100 6.56 9.03 -2.41
N SER A 101 7.82 8.81 -2.80
CA SER A 101 8.16 7.99 -3.97
C SER A 101 7.75 6.52 -3.81
N GLY A 102 7.91 5.92 -2.62
CA GLY A 102 7.46 4.56 -2.35
C GLY A 102 5.94 4.39 -2.46
N MET A 103 5.18 5.38 -1.99
CA MET A 103 3.72 5.38 -2.12
C MET A 103 3.30 5.54 -3.58
N PHE A 104 3.89 6.47 -4.32
CA PHE A 104 3.60 6.63 -5.75
C PHE A 104 3.92 5.36 -6.56
N ALA A 105 5.02 4.68 -6.27
CA ALA A 105 5.38 3.42 -6.92
C ALA A 105 4.28 2.36 -6.75
N SER A 106 3.67 2.26 -5.56
CA SER A 106 2.58 1.31 -5.27
C SER A 106 1.21 1.73 -5.83
N MET A 107 0.99 3.01 -6.09
CA MET A 107 -0.28 3.52 -6.65
C MET A 107 -0.50 3.06 -8.08
N VAL A 108 0.54 3.04 -8.91
CA VAL A 108 0.45 2.65 -10.33
C VAL A 108 -0.15 1.24 -10.50
N PRO A 109 0.40 0.17 -9.90
CA PRO A 109 -0.19 -1.16 -10.02
C PRO A 109 -1.55 -1.28 -9.31
N THR A 110 -1.82 -0.47 -8.27
CA THR A 110 -3.15 -0.41 -7.62
C THR A 110 -4.22 0.10 -8.58
N ILE A 111 -3.97 1.23 -9.26
CA ILE A 111 -4.90 1.81 -10.25
C ILE A 111 -5.13 0.81 -11.39
N TRP A 112 -4.06 0.18 -11.87
CA TRP A 112 -4.16 -0.79 -12.95
C TRP A 112 -4.96 -2.04 -12.54
N SER A 113 -4.75 -2.55 -11.32
CA SER A 113 -5.55 -3.64 -10.76
C SER A 113 -7.05 -3.30 -10.77
N VAL A 114 -7.42 -2.11 -10.27
CA VAL A 114 -8.83 -1.68 -10.24
C VAL A 114 -9.42 -1.59 -11.66
N ALA A 115 -8.66 -1.04 -12.61
CA ALA A 115 -9.08 -0.94 -14.00
C ALA A 115 -9.32 -2.33 -14.63
N LEU A 116 -8.41 -3.28 -14.41
CA LEU A 116 -8.55 -4.65 -14.91
C LEU A 116 -9.72 -5.39 -14.27
N ILE A 117 -9.86 -5.31 -12.94
CA ILE A 117 -10.98 -5.94 -12.23
C ILE A 117 -12.31 -5.39 -12.77
N ARG A 118 -12.43 -4.06 -12.89
CA ARG A 118 -13.64 -3.43 -13.45
C ARG A 118 -13.90 -3.85 -14.89
N HIS A 119 -12.86 -3.99 -15.71
CA HIS A 119 -12.98 -4.43 -17.09
C HIS A 119 -13.50 -5.88 -17.18
N PHE A 120 -12.92 -6.81 -16.42
CA PHE A 120 -13.31 -8.22 -16.45
C PHE A 120 -14.64 -8.51 -15.75
N LEU A 121 -15.03 -7.72 -14.74
CA LEU A 121 -16.39 -7.80 -14.17
C LEU A 121 -17.46 -7.35 -15.18
N LYS A 122 -17.13 -6.43 -16.09
CA LYS A 122 -18.05 -5.99 -17.16
C LYS A 122 -18.03 -6.91 -18.38
N ASN A 123 -16.88 -7.53 -18.68
CA ASN A 123 -16.67 -8.40 -19.83
C ASN A 123 -16.09 -9.75 -19.37
N PRO A 124 -16.91 -10.60 -18.72
CA PRO A 124 -16.43 -11.90 -18.25
C PRO A 124 -16.02 -12.76 -19.45
N ARG A 125 -14.81 -13.32 -19.41
CA ARG A 125 -14.36 -14.30 -20.38
C ARG A 125 -14.94 -15.66 -20.00
N SER A 126 -15.72 -16.25 -20.92
CA SER A 126 -16.33 -17.58 -20.84
C SER A 126 -15.29 -18.68 -20.59
#